data_AF-J5GLX5-F1
#
_entry.id   AF-J5GLX5-F1
#
_cell.length_a   1.000
_cell.length_b   1.000
_cell.length_c   1.000
_cell.angle_alpha   90.00
_cell.angle_beta   90.00
_cell.angle_gamma   90.00
#
_symmetry.space_group_name_H-M   'P 1'
#
loop_
_entity.id
_entity.type
_entity.pdbx_description
1 polymer ?
#
loop_
_entity_poly.entity_id
_entity_poly.type
_entity_poly.pdbx_seq_one_letter_code
_entity_poly.pdbx_strand_id
1 'polypeptide(L)'
;MDKEELTRPSVTSLFKNQGIYNALLGVFLLYGIYFSQSLEIVTIFVLFVLGAATYGSLTADKKIILKQGGPAILTLLSILLLK
;
A
#
# COMPACT_ATOMS: atom_id res chain seq x y z
N MET A 1 2.36 -13.35 -15.72
CA MET A 1 2.13 -14.68 -15.13
C MET A 1 1.08 -15.39 -15.94
N ASP A 2 1.36 -16.64 -16.26
CA ASP A 2 0.39 -17.49 -16.94
C ASP A 2 -0.75 -17.90 -15.98
N LYS A 3 -1.92 -18.26 -16.51
CA LYS A 3 -3.05 -18.73 -15.71
C LYS A 3 -2.71 -19.99 -14.92
N GLU A 4 -1.93 -20.90 -15.50
CA GLU A 4 -1.49 -22.12 -14.84
C GLU A 4 -0.63 -21.81 -13.61
N GLU A 5 0.25 -20.81 -13.74
CA GLU A 5 1.11 -20.36 -12.63
C GLU A 5 0.31 -19.74 -11.48
N LEU A 6 -0.75 -18.99 -11.78
CA LEU A 6 -1.63 -18.40 -10.76
C LEU A 6 -2.36 -19.46 -9.93
N THR A 7 -2.66 -20.62 -10.51
CA THR A 7 -3.34 -21.72 -9.80
C THR A 7 -2.42 -22.51 -8.87
N ARG A 8 -1.10 -22.32 -8.94
CA ARG A 8 -0.16 -22.98 -8.04
C ARG A 8 -0.50 -22.63 -6.58
N PRO A 9 -0.67 -23.60 -5.67
CA PRO A 9 -1.11 -23.33 -4.30
C PRO A 9 -0.22 -22.34 -3.55
N SER A 10 1.10 -22.41 -3.75
CA SER A 10 2.05 -21.47 -3.14
C SER A 10 1.85 -20.04 -3.62
N VAL A 11 1.64 -19.83 -4.92
CA VAL A 11 1.38 -18.52 -5.53
C VAL A 11 0.05 -17.95 -5.03
N THR A 12 -1.01 -18.76 -5.01
CA THR A 12 -2.30 -18.35 -4.46
C THR A 12 -2.18 -17.96 -2.98
N SER A 13 -1.44 -18.74 -2.18
CA SER A 13 -1.20 -18.43 -0.76
C SER A 13 -0.43 -17.12 -0.59
N LEU A 14 0.60 -16.87 -1.40
CA LEU A 14 1.35 -15.61 -1.39
C LEU A 14 0.46 -14.39 -1.67
N PHE A 15 -0.41 -14.45 -2.68
CA PHE A 15 -1.35 -13.35 -2.95
C PHE A 15 -2.37 -13.14 -1.83
N LYS A 16 -2.85 -14.21 -1.19
CA LYS A 16 -3.73 -14.10 -0.01
C LYS A 16 -3.03 -13.41 1.15
N ASN A 17 -1.78 -13.79 1.45
CA ASN A 17 -0.99 -13.16 2.51
C ASN A 17 -0.74 -11.68 2.19
N GLN A 18 -0.36 -11.36 0.95
CA GLN A 18 -0.21 -9.97 0.50
C GLN A 18 -1.51 -9.17 0.68
N GLY A 19 -2.67 -9.77 0.38
CA GLY A 19 -3.98 -9.17 0.60
C GLY A 19 -4.25 -8.83 2.06
N ILE A 20 -3.94 -9.75 2.98
CA ILE A 20 -4.11 -9.54 4.43
C ILE A 20 -3.20 -8.41 4.94
N TYR A 21 -1.92 -8.39 4.55
CA TYR A 21 -1.01 -7.30 4.95
C TYR A 21 -1.51 -5.94 4.48
N ASN A 22 -1.98 -5.85 3.23
CA ASN A 22 -2.54 -4.62 2.69
C ASN A 22 -3.84 -4.20 3.40
N ALA A 23 -4.69 -5.16 3.77
CA ALA A 23 -5.92 -4.88 4.52
C ALA A 23 -5.62 -4.33 5.92
N LEU A 24 -4.65 -4.93 6.63
CA LEU A 24 -4.20 -4.45 7.94
C LEU A 24 -3.60 -3.05 7.85
N LEU A 25 -2.83 -2.75 6.80
CA LEU A 25 -2.34 -1.40 6.54
C LEU A 25 -3.49 -0.40 6.40
N GLY A 26 -4.54 -0.77 5.65
CA GLY A 26 -5.76 0.02 5.55
C GLY A 26 -6.44 0.27 6.90
N VAL A 27 -6.53 -0.75 7.76
CA VAL A 27 -7.07 -0.62 9.12
C VAL A 27 -6.25 0.36 9.95
N PHE A 28 -4.91 0.30 9.89
CA PHE A 28 -4.06 1.22 10.64
C PHE A 28 -4.14 2.67 10.12
N LEU A 29 -4.32 2.86 8.81
CA LEU A 29 -4.61 4.18 8.26
C LEU A 29 -5.96 4.73 8.74
N LEU A 30 -7.02 3.92 8.71
CA LEU A 30 -8.33 4.30 9.24
C LEU A 30 -8.26 4.63 10.73
N TYR A 31 -7.52 3.83 11.50
CA TYR A 31 -7.26 4.11 12.91
C TYR A 31 -6.53 5.44 13.10
N GLY A 32 -5.46 5.67 12.31
CA GLY A 32 -4.69 6.92 12.29
C GLY A 32 -5.54 8.16 12.04
N ILE A 33 -6.49 8.06 11.12
CA ILE A 33 -7.36 9.17 10.70
C ILE A 33 -8.50 9.40 11.70
N TYR A 34 -9.25 8.35 12.07
CA TYR A 34 -10.52 8.52 12.77
C TYR A 34 -10.44 8.38 14.29
N PHE A 35 -9.52 7.56 14.79
CA PHE A 35 -9.48 7.22 16.22
C PHE A 35 -8.33 7.91 16.93
N SER A 36 -7.09 7.73 16.46
CA SER A 36 -5.94 8.40 17.08
C SER A 36 -5.76 9.84 16.62
N GLN A 37 -6.34 10.20 15.47
CA GLN A 37 -6.20 11.51 14.83
C GLN A 37 -4.73 11.97 14.71
N SER A 38 -3.81 11.01 14.58
CA SER A 38 -2.37 11.24 14.57
C SER A 38 -1.85 11.24 13.15
N LEU A 39 -1.50 12.44 12.67
CA LEU A 39 -0.86 12.60 11.37
C LEU A 39 0.52 11.92 11.30
N GLU A 40 1.20 11.73 12.43
CA GLU A 40 2.44 10.96 12.49
C GLU A 40 2.18 9.49 12.10
N ILE A 41 1.18 8.85 12.71
CA ILE A 41 0.80 7.47 12.39
C ILE A 41 0.43 7.36 10.90
N VAL A 42 -0.43 8.26 10.41
CA VAL A 42 -0.84 8.27 8.99
C VAL A 42 0.38 8.44 8.08
N THR A 43 1.27 9.38 8.38
CA THR A 43 2.45 9.68 7.57
C THR A 43 3.40 8.48 7.50
N ILE A 44 3.66 7.79 8.62
CA ILE A 44 4.53 6.61 8.65
C ILE A 44 3.98 5.50 7.75
N PHE A 45 2.68 5.19 7.83
CA PHE A 45 2.07 4.16 6.99
C PHE A 45 2.02 4.57 5.52
N VAL A 46 1.77 5.84 5.21
CA VAL A 46 1.79 6.35 3.83
C VAL A 46 3.20 6.29 3.23
N LEU A 47 4.24 6.63 3.99
CA LEU A 47 5.63 6.49 3.55
C LEU A 47 6.01 5.02 3.32
N PHE A 48 5.52 4.11 4.17
CA PHE A 48 5.68 2.68 3.95
C PHE A 48 5.07 2.24 2.61
N VAL A 49 3.83 2.66 2.31
CA VAL A 49 3.18 2.38 1.01
C VAL A 49 4.00 2.95 -0.15
N LEU A 50 4.52 4.18 -0.01
CA LEU A 50 5.31 4.82 -1.05
C LEU A 50 6.62 4.06 -1.31
N GLY A 51 7.31 3.61 -0.26
CA GLY A 51 8.51 2.79 -0.38
C GLY A 51 8.23 1.45 -1.06
N ALA A 52 7.20 0.73 -0.61
CA ALA A 52 6.78 -0.54 -1.22
C ALA A 52 6.35 -0.36 -2.68
N ALA A 53 5.62 0.72 -3.01
CA ALA A 53 5.19 1.02 -4.36
C ALA A 53 6.37 1.36 -5.28
N THR A 54 7.35 2.10 -4.76
CA THR A 54 8.58 2.43 -5.49
C THR A 54 9.32 1.14 -5.83
N TYR A 55 9.62 0.31 -4.83
CA TYR A 55 10.31 -0.96 -5.06
C TYR A 55 9.53 -1.91 -5.98
N GLY A 56 8.22 -2.06 -5.76
CA GLY A 56 7.36 -2.90 -6.60
C GLY A 56 7.26 -2.40 -8.04
N SER A 57 7.30 -1.09 -8.27
CA SER A 57 7.28 -0.52 -9.61
C SER A 57 8.57 -0.78 -10.41
N LEU A 58 9.70 -0.89 -9.71
CA LEU A 58 11.00 -1.19 -10.30
C LEU A 58 11.18 -2.69 -10.59
N THR A 59 10.54 -3.56 -9.79
CA THR A 59 10.82 -5.00 -9.79
C THR A 59 9.70 -5.87 -10.35
N ALA A 60 8.44 -5.46 -10.23
CA ALA A 60 7.29 -6.31 -10.56
C ALA A 60 6.41 -5.74 -11.68
N ASP A 61 5.84 -4.54 -11.48
CA ASP A 61 4.98 -3.90 -12.47
C ASP A 61 5.01 -2.38 -12.28
N LYS A 62 5.43 -1.65 -13.32
CA LYS A 62 5.47 -0.17 -13.32
C LYS A 62 4.13 0.45 -12.92
N LYS A 63 2.99 -0.20 -13.20
CA LYS A 63 1.66 0.29 -12.81
C LYS A 63 1.44 0.36 -11.30
N ILE A 64 2.28 -0.30 -10.49
CA ILE A 64 2.22 -0.25 -9.02
C ILE A 64 2.46 1.19 -8.53
N ILE A 65 3.35 1.96 -9.16
CA ILE A 65 3.57 3.35 -8.76
C ILE A 65 2.29 4.18 -8.90
N LEU A 66 1.48 3.92 -9.93
CA LEU A 66 0.21 4.63 -10.13
C LEU A 66 -0.87 4.14 -9.17
N LYS A 67 -1.01 2.82 -9.02
CA LYS A 67 -2.09 2.21 -8.23
C LYS A 67 -1.90 2.35 -6.71
N GLN A 68 -0.67 2.25 -6.22
CA GLN A 68 -0.35 2.33 -4.79
C GLN A 68 0.39 3.62 -4.44
N GLY A 69 1.41 3.96 -5.23
CA GLY A 69 2.19 5.19 -5.00
C GLY A 69 1.39 6.46 -5.25
N GLY A 70 0.51 6.49 -6.26
CA GLY A 70 -0.33 7.63 -6.60
C GLY A 70 -1.19 8.09 -5.42
N PRO A 71 -2.05 7.24 -4.86
CA PRO A 71 -2.81 7.57 -3.65
C PRO A 71 -1.93 7.98 -2.45
N ALA A 72 -0.78 7.32 -2.25
CA ALA A 72 0.15 7.67 -1.18
C ALA A 72 0.74 9.09 -1.37
N ILE A 73 1.18 9.43 -2.58
CA ILE A 73 1.69 10.76 -2.93
C ILE A 73 0.60 11.82 -2.73
N LEU A 74 -0.62 11.56 -3.22
CA LEU A 74 -1.76 12.48 -3.03
C LEU A 74 -2.07 12.70 -1.54
N THR A 75 -1.95 11.65 -0.72
CA THR A 75 -2.14 11.75 0.72
C THR A 75 -1.04 12.61 1.36
N LEU A 76 0.23 12.40 1.01
CA LEU A 76 1.33 13.24 1.52
C LEU A 76 1.18 14.70 1.10
N LEU A 77 0.82 14.96 -0.16
CA LEU A 77 0.56 16.32 -0.64
C LEU A 77 -0.61 16.96 0.12
N SER A 78 -1.68 16.20 0.40
CA SER A 78 -2.80 16.69 1.22
C SER A 78 -2.35 17.03 2.63
N ILE A 79 -1.51 16.19 3.26
CA ILE A 79 -0.93 16.44 4.60
C ILE A 79 0.05 17.63 4.59
N LEU A 80 0.68 17.97 3.46
CA LEU A 80 1.61 19.11 3.40
C LEU A 80 0.92 20.43 3.06
N LEU A 81 -0.14 20.38 2.25
CA LEU A 81 -0.78 21.56 1.67
C LEU A 81 -2.10 21.95 2.35
N LEU A 82 -2.81 21.00 2.97
CA LEU A 82 -4.15 21.18 3.53
C LEU A 82 -4.20 20.98 5.06
N LYS A 83 -3.03 20.80 5.68
CA LYS A 83 -2.90 20.56 7.12
C LYS A 83 -3.30 21.76 7.95
#